data_AF-A0A523IXR2-F1
#
_entry.id   AF-A0A523IXR2-F1
#
_cell.length_a   1.000
_cell.length_b   1.000
_cell.length_c   1.000
_cell.angle_alpha   90.00
_cell.angle_beta   90.00
_cell.angle_gamma   90.00
#
_symmetry.space_group_name_H-M   'P 1'
#
loop_
_entity.id
_entity.type
_entity.pdbx_description
1 polymer ?
#
loop_
_entity_poly.entity_id
_entity_poly.type
_entity_poly.pdbx_seq_one_letter_code
_entity_poly.pdbx_strand_id
1 'polypeptide(L)'
;MEQKSGFFCTIYVDEDEIYSGDLSEIPEKFRRRIIGDIEEWAESLGKSGINELLYSHLVWYERKADYCEECDKWYEDLGTKICGTCGAKPKEDYLYERNPKLDKIMVCIGMISRIQVS
;
A
#
# COMPACT_ATOMS: atom_id res chain seq x y z
N MET A 1 5.41 28.22 -18.73
CA MET A 1 4.61 27.18 -18.06
C MET A 1 5.49 25.95 -18.01
N GLU A 2 6.17 25.73 -16.87
CA GLU A 2 6.94 24.51 -16.67
C GLU A 2 5.96 23.35 -16.44
N GLN A 3 6.06 22.31 -17.28
CA GLN A 3 5.38 21.04 -17.04
C GLN A 3 5.99 20.48 -15.75
N LYS A 4 5.24 20.48 -14.65
CA LYS A 4 5.54 19.56 -13.54
C LYS A 4 5.25 18.17 -14.07
N SER A 5 6.28 17.46 -14.52
CA SER A 5 6.20 16.04 -14.81
C SER A 5 5.64 15.36 -13.56
N GLY A 6 4.38 14.95 -13.60
CA GLY A 6 3.78 14.20 -12.51
C GLY A 6 4.35 12.79 -12.54
N PHE A 7 4.81 12.30 -11.38
CA PHE A 7 5.28 10.93 -11.25
C PHE A 7 4.27 9.95 -11.85
N PHE A 8 4.75 9.07 -12.72
CA PHE A 8 4.01 7.93 -13.20
C PHE A 8 4.91 6.70 -13.17
N CYS A 9 4.37 5.57 -12.73
CA CYS A 9 5.09 4.30 -12.81
C CYS A 9 4.21 3.17 -13.34
N THR A 10 4.89 2.20 -13.94
CA THR A 10 4.30 0.94 -14.39
C THR A 10 5.08 -0.22 -13.76
N ILE A 11 4.37 -1.14 -13.12
CA ILE A 11 4.93 -2.30 -12.43
C ILE A 11 4.61 -3.56 -13.23
N TYR A 12 5.62 -4.40 -13.44
CA TYR A 12 5.54 -5.60 -14.27
C TYR A 12 5.83 -6.87 -13.47
N VAL A 13 5.19 -7.97 -13.85
CA VAL A 13 5.61 -9.34 -13.54
C VAL A 13 6.02 -9.97 -14.86
N ASP A 14 7.30 -10.30 -14.98
CA ASP A 14 7.94 -10.61 -16.25
C ASP A 14 7.64 -9.52 -17.31
N GLU A 15 6.83 -9.82 -18.33
CA GLU A 15 6.40 -8.86 -19.37
C GLU A 15 4.97 -8.31 -19.14
N ASP A 16 4.23 -8.87 -18.18
CA ASP A 16 2.84 -8.50 -17.92
C ASP A 16 2.76 -7.26 -17.03
N GLU A 17 2.04 -6.24 -17.50
CA GLU A 17 1.71 -5.08 -16.69
C GLU A 17 0.70 -5.45 -15.59
N ILE A 18 1.10 -5.27 -14.34
CA ILE A 18 0.21 -5.50 -13.20
C ILE A 18 -0.39 -4.21 -12.65
N TYR A 19 0.29 -3.08 -12.83
CA TYR A 19 -0.13 -1.78 -12.34
C TYR A 19 0.43 -0.66 -13.21
N SER A 20 -0.35 0.39 -13.42
CA SER A 20 0.05 1.68 -14.00
C SER A 20 -0.67 2.82 -13.30
N GLY A 21 0.08 3.87 -12.93
CA GLY A 21 -0.48 5.06 -12.30
C GLY A 21 0.51 5.87 -11.49
N ASP A 22 -0.03 6.83 -10.74
CA ASP A 22 0.69 7.79 -9.90
C ASP A 22 0.69 7.44 -8.40
N LEU A 23 0.19 6.25 -8.06
CA LEU A 23 -0.01 5.74 -6.70
C LEU A 23 -1.01 6.59 -5.90
N SER A 24 -1.98 7.20 -6.56
CA SER A 24 -3.02 8.03 -5.92
C SER A 24 -3.88 7.27 -4.91
N GLU A 25 -3.99 5.95 -5.04
CA GLU A 25 -4.66 5.06 -4.08
C GLU A 25 -3.91 4.89 -2.75
N ILE A 26 -2.64 5.28 -2.69
CA ILE A 26 -1.86 5.29 -1.46
C ILE A 26 -2.18 6.57 -0.66
N PRO A 27 -2.48 6.47 0.66
CA PRO A 27 -2.67 7.63 1.51
C PRO A 27 -1.48 8.62 1.41
N GLU A 28 -1.79 9.92 1.31
CA GLU A 28 -0.80 10.96 1.02
C GLU A 28 0.42 10.92 1.96
N LYS A 29 0.20 10.60 3.24
CA LYS A 29 1.25 10.49 4.27
C LYS A 29 2.34 9.45 3.95
N PHE A 30 2.05 8.45 3.14
CA PHE A 30 3.01 7.43 2.70
C PHE A 30 3.51 7.73 1.29
N ARG A 31 2.61 8.17 0.40
CA ARG A 31 2.81 8.29 -1.04
C ARG A 31 4.10 9.02 -1.44
N ARG A 32 4.37 10.19 -0.84
CA ARG A 32 5.55 11.01 -1.24
C ARG A 32 6.87 10.28 -1.06
N ARG A 33 7.02 9.52 0.03
CA ARG A 33 8.23 8.74 0.29
C ARG A 33 8.37 7.59 -0.71
N ILE A 34 7.28 6.87 -0.94
CA ILE A 34 7.25 5.75 -1.88
C ILE A 34 7.62 6.21 -3.29
N ILE A 35 7.09 7.34 -3.73
CA ILE A 35 7.43 7.97 -5.01
C ILE A 35 8.93 8.24 -5.09
N GLY A 36 9.50 8.94 -4.11
CA GLY A 36 10.92 9.29 -4.12
C GLY A 36 11.82 8.04 -4.14
N ASP A 37 11.50 7.04 -3.33
CA ASP A 37 12.31 5.81 -3.27
C ASP A 37 12.16 4.97 -4.56
N ILE A 38 11.00 4.98 -5.23
CA ILE A 38 10.82 4.35 -6.55
C ILE A 38 11.60 5.10 -7.64
N GLU A 39 11.51 6.43 -7.68
CA GLU A 39 12.23 7.28 -8.65
C GLU A 39 13.75 7.11 -8.51
N GLU A 40 14.25 7.02 -7.28
CA GLU A 40 15.68 6.91 -7.02
C GLU A 40 16.22 5.50 -7.32
N TRP A 41 15.51 4.45 -6.90
CA TRP A 41 16.09 3.12 -6.83
C TRP A 41 15.57 2.14 -7.86
N ALA A 42 14.33 2.27 -8.33
CA ALA A 42 13.65 1.14 -8.96
C ALA A 42 14.28 0.66 -10.28
N GLU A 43 14.91 1.53 -11.05
CA GLU A 43 15.63 1.16 -12.28
C GLU A 43 17.00 0.51 -12.03
N SER A 44 17.58 0.72 -10.85
CA SER A 44 18.88 0.19 -10.45
C SER A 44 18.78 -1.16 -9.71
N LEU A 45 17.62 -1.46 -9.15
CA LEU A 45 17.40 -2.66 -8.35
C LEU A 45 17.09 -3.87 -9.23
N GLY A 46 17.70 -5.01 -8.89
CA GLY A 46 17.25 -6.30 -9.42
C GLY A 46 15.93 -6.75 -8.79
N LYS A 47 15.36 -7.85 -9.30
CA LYS A 47 14.09 -8.44 -8.85
C LYS A 47 13.93 -8.46 -7.33
N SER A 48 14.90 -9.00 -6.58
CA SER A 48 14.81 -9.09 -5.12
C SER A 48 14.70 -7.71 -4.45
N GLY A 49 15.49 -6.74 -4.89
CA GLY A 49 15.50 -5.39 -4.33
C GLY A 49 14.18 -4.65 -4.59
N ILE A 50 13.61 -4.78 -5.79
CA ILE A 50 12.32 -4.16 -6.13
C ILE A 50 11.19 -4.70 -5.23
N ASN A 51 11.16 -6.02 -5.02
CA ASN A 51 10.14 -6.64 -4.18
C ASN A 51 10.30 -6.25 -2.71
N GLU A 52 11.53 -6.16 -2.21
CA GLU A 52 11.81 -5.67 -0.86
C GLU A 52 11.41 -4.21 -0.69
N LEU A 53 11.74 -3.36 -1.66
CA LEU A 53 11.35 -1.94 -1.70
C LEU A 53 9.83 -1.80 -1.57
N LEU A 54 9.08 -2.41 -2.48
CA LEU A 54 7.61 -2.32 -2.48
C LEU A 54 6.99 -2.90 -1.21
N TYR A 55 7.46 -4.07 -0.74
CA TYR A 55 6.93 -4.67 0.49
C TYR A 55 7.17 -3.77 1.71
N SER A 56 8.38 -3.24 1.87
CA SER A 56 8.72 -2.35 2.98
C SER A 56 7.84 -1.09 3.01
N HIS A 57 7.47 -0.59 1.83
CA HIS A 57 6.62 0.57 1.65
C HIS A 57 5.13 0.30 1.80
N LEU A 58 4.67 -0.92 1.52
CA LEU A 58 3.26 -1.29 1.54
C LEU A 58 2.87 -2.14 2.76
N VAL A 59 3.78 -2.41 3.70
CA VAL A 59 3.48 -3.15 4.94
C VAL A 59 2.34 -2.54 5.75
N TRP A 60 2.10 -1.23 5.65
CA TRP A 60 0.98 -0.56 6.32
C TRP A 60 -0.39 -1.02 5.80
N TYR A 61 -0.45 -1.51 4.56
CA TYR A 61 -1.68 -1.88 3.86
C TYR A 61 -2.30 -3.19 4.39
N GLU A 62 -1.52 -4.00 5.11
CA GLU A 62 -2.01 -5.20 5.80
C GLU A 62 -2.34 -4.96 7.27
N ARG A 63 -2.20 -3.73 7.77
CA ARG A 63 -2.50 -3.44 9.18
C ARG A 63 -3.99 -3.58 9.45
N LYS A 64 -4.31 -4.47 10.38
CA LYS A 64 -5.66 -4.70 10.87
C LYS A 64 -5.82 -4.11 12.26
N ALA A 65 -7.06 -3.76 12.58
CA ALA A 65 -7.48 -3.23 13.86
C ALA A 65 -8.91 -3.69 14.15
N ASP A 66 -9.29 -3.65 15.42
CA ASP A 66 -10.67 -3.83 15.81
C ASP A 66 -11.45 -2.55 15.52
N TYR A 67 -12.50 -2.63 14.72
CA TYR A 67 -13.40 -1.54 14.39
C TYR A 67 -14.78 -1.78 14.99
N CYS A 68 -15.31 -0.76 15.69
CA CYS A 68 -16.63 -0.80 16.29
C CYS A 68 -17.62 0.04 15.48
N GLU A 69 -18.55 -0.62 14.77
CA GLU A 69 -19.54 0.03 13.91
C GLU A 69 -20.52 0.93 14.67
N GLU A 70 -20.85 0.60 15.93
CA GLU A 70 -21.81 1.37 16.75
C GLU A 70 -21.29 2.77 17.15
N CYS A 71 -19.98 2.93 17.31
CA CYS A 71 -19.38 4.18 17.78
C CYS A 71 -18.32 4.75 16.83
N ASP A 72 -18.12 4.13 15.66
CA ASP A 72 -17.17 4.53 14.62
C ASP A 72 -15.74 4.75 15.18
N LYS A 73 -15.24 3.76 15.94
CA LYS A 73 -13.91 3.81 16.56
C LYS A 73 -13.05 2.63 16.19
N TRP A 74 -11.78 2.92 15.96
CA TRP A 74 -10.71 1.96 15.67
C TRP A 74 -9.84 1.72 16.91
N TYR A 75 -9.37 0.49 17.06
CA TYR A 75 -8.50 0.06 18.17
C TYR A 75 -7.40 -0.87 17.65
N GLU A 76 -6.14 -0.53 17.90
CA GLU A 76 -4.99 -1.22 17.28
C GLU A 76 -4.64 -2.62 17.85
N ASP A 77 -5.41 -3.10 18.84
CA ASP A 77 -5.49 -4.48 19.37
C ASP A 77 -6.24 -4.35 20.70
N LEU A 78 -7.54 -4.67 20.75
CA LEU A 78 -8.28 -4.47 22.00
C LEU A 78 -7.87 -5.47 23.09
N GLY A 79 -7.20 -6.59 22.76
CA GLY A 79 -7.00 -7.75 23.66
C GLY A 79 -8.29 -8.35 24.24
N THR A 80 -9.42 -7.67 24.06
CA THR A 80 -10.73 -7.86 24.64
C THR A 80 -11.72 -7.79 23.50
N LYS A 81 -12.58 -8.79 23.35
CA LYS A 81 -13.53 -8.87 22.22
C LYS A 81 -14.74 -7.94 22.38
N ILE A 82 -14.57 -6.81 23.06
CA ILE A 82 -15.64 -5.89 23.44
C ILE A 82 -15.12 -4.46 23.36
N CYS A 83 -15.87 -3.58 22.71
CA CYS A 83 -15.56 -2.16 22.60
C CYS A 83 -15.60 -1.50 23.98
N GLY A 84 -14.49 -0.90 24.41
CA GLY A 84 -14.41 -0.18 25.69
C GLY A 84 -15.25 1.10 25.78
N THR A 85 -15.87 1.57 24.70
CA THR A 85 -16.74 2.76 24.69
C THR A 85 -18.23 2.41 24.80
N CYS A 86 -18.73 1.50 23.95
CA CYS A 86 -20.17 1.20 23.87
C CYS A 86 -20.54 -0.23 24.32
N GLY A 87 -19.55 -1.09 24.58
CA GLY A 87 -19.79 -2.50 24.94
C GLY A 87 -20.19 -3.40 23.78
N ALA A 88 -20.30 -2.89 22.54
CA ALA A 88 -20.55 -3.71 21.36
C ALA A 88 -19.33 -4.57 21.01
N LYS A 89 -19.54 -5.63 20.22
CA LYS A 89 -18.45 -6.48 19.74
C LYS A 89 -17.82 -5.85 18.50
N PRO A 90 -16.55 -5.40 18.55
CA PRO A 90 -15.86 -4.91 17.37
C PRO A 90 -15.55 -6.07 16.43
N LYS A 91 -15.38 -5.75 15.14
CA LYS A 91 -14.92 -6.68 14.11
C LYS A 91 -13.47 -6.36 13.75
N GLU A 92 -12.71 -7.39 13.38
CA GLU A 92 -11.39 -7.19 12.79
C GLU A 92 -11.58 -6.60 11.37
N ASP A 93 -10.93 -5.48 11.09
CA ASP A 93 -11.00 -4.79 9.80
C ASP A 93 -9.64 -4.15 9.46
N TYR A 94 -9.46 -3.74 8.20
CA TYR A 94 -8.25 -3.05 7.77
C TYR A 94 -8.28 -1.58 8.17
N LEU A 95 -7.17 -1.06 8.71
CA LEU A 95 -7.06 0.36 9.08
C LEU A 95 -7.28 1.33 7.90
N TYR A 96 -7.10 0.85 6.67
CA TYR A 96 -7.35 1.59 5.45
C TYR A 96 -8.19 0.74 4.51
N GLU A 97 -9.04 1.38 3.73
CA GLU A 97 -9.81 0.72 2.69
C GLU A 97 -8.89 0.02 1.69
N ARG A 98 -9.25 -1.21 1.33
CA ARG A 98 -8.50 -2.01 0.35
C ARG A 98 -8.79 -1.50 -1.06
N ASN A 99 -7.74 -1.32 -1.85
CA ASN A 99 -7.81 -0.98 -3.26
C ASN A 99 -7.37 -2.18 -4.13
N PRO A 100 -8.17 -2.61 -5.13
CA PRO A 100 -7.82 -3.75 -5.98
C PRO A 100 -6.47 -3.62 -6.70
N LYS A 101 -6.03 -2.40 -7.02
CA LYS A 101 -4.71 -2.16 -7.63
C LYS A 101 -3.58 -2.47 -6.65
N LEU A 102 -3.67 -1.99 -5.40
CA LEU A 102 -2.70 -2.29 -4.35
C LEU A 102 -2.74 -3.77 -3.96
N ASP A 103 -3.94 -4.38 -3.92
CA ASP A 103 -4.09 -5.82 -3.69
C ASP A 103 -3.28 -6.63 -4.71
N LYS A 104 -3.39 -6.26 -6.00
CA LYS A 104 -2.65 -6.92 -7.07
C LYS A 104 -1.14 -6.76 -6.89
N ILE A 105 -0.65 -5.57 -6.54
CA ILE A 105 0.78 -5.36 -6.24
C ILE A 105 1.21 -6.27 -5.09
N MET A 106 0.46 -6.30 -3.99
CA MET A 106 0.79 -7.07 -2.79
C MET A 106 0.80 -8.58 -3.04
N VAL A 107 -0.17 -9.11 -3.78
CA VAL A 107 -0.22 -10.53 -4.18
C VAL A 107 0.96 -10.90 -5.08
N CYS A 108 1.46 -9.96 -5.86
CA CYS A 108 2.59 -10.17 -6.77
C CYS A 108 3.97 -9.93 -6.12
N ILE A 109 4.05 -9.52 -4.85
CA ILE A 109 5.32 -9.42 -4.14
C ILE A 109 6.04 -10.77 -4.17
N GLY A 110 7.33 -10.75 -4.52
CA GLY A 110 8.17 -11.89 -4.84
C GLY A 110 8.25 -12.22 -6.35
N MET A 111 7.28 -11.75 -7.15
CA MET A 111 7.20 -12.02 -8.58
C MET A 111 7.47 -10.79 -9.45
N ILE A 112 7.35 -9.58 -8.91
CA ILE A 112 7.56 -8.32 -9.65
C ILE A 112 8.97 -8.30 -10.26
N SER A 113 9.05 -8.12 -11.57
CA SER A 113 10.30 -8.18 -12.34
C SER A 113 10.93 -6.81 -12.53
N ARG A 114 10.10 -5.77 -12.70
CA ARG A 114 10.52 -4.42 -13.10
C ARG A 114 9.50 -3.38 -12.65
N ILE A 115 10.00 -2.18 -12.34
CA ILE A 115 9.21 -0.95 -12.31
C ILE A 115 9.83 0.00 -13.35
N GLN A 116 8.99 0.65 -14.15
CA GLN A 116 9.38 1.70 -15.07
C GLN A 116 8.80 3.02 -14.59
N VAL A 117 9.61 4.07 -14.52
CA VAL A 117 9.20 5.43 -14.14
C VAL A 117 9.14 6.31 -15.41
N SER A 118 8.22 7.27 -15.47
CA SER A 118 8.04 8.19 -16.61
C SER A 118 7.66 9.60 -16.18
#